data_AF-A0A357WXR4-F1
#
_entry.id   AF-A0A357WXR4-F1
#
_cell.length_a   1.000
_cell.length_b   1.000
_cell.length_c   1.000
_cell.angle_alpha   90.00
_cell.angle_beta   90.00
_cell.angle_gamma   90.00
#
_symmetry.space_group_name_H-M   'P 1'
#
loop_
_entity.id
_entity.type
_entity.pdbx_description
1 polymer ?
#
loop_
_entity_poly.entity_id
_entity_poly.type
_entity_poly.pdbx_seq_one_letter_code
_entity_poly.pdbx_strand_id
1 'polypeptide(L)'
;MKIDKVLTLFVTGSLNGESILTESGLVIMIGLVVVFATLIVLTAIFWLFGRASSYREKPATSKPDAEEHKETESLLVAAPLPVKPSIQRGISEEVVAVIAAAIASMTPEGTGYAIRSVRRARGERPVWAAAGVAENTRPF
;
A
#
# COMPACT_ATOMS: atom_id res chain seq x y z
N MET A 1 -5.48 57.42 34.48
CA MET A 1 -4.77 57.38 33.18
C MET A 1 -4.23 56.01 32.79
N LYS A 2 -3.58 55.24 33.69
CA LYS A 2 -3.15 53.85 33.35
C LYS A 2 -4.31 52.86 33.31
N ILE A 3 -5.29 53.02 34.21
CA ILE A 3 -6.47 52.15 34.31
C ILE A 3 -7.39 52.31 33.09
N ASP A 4 -7.55 53.54 32.60
CA ASP A 4 -8.39 53.85 31.44
C ASP A 4 -7.88 53.16 30.17
N LYS A 5 -6.55 53.09 29.98
CA LYS A 5 -5.90 52.39 28.86
C LYS A 5 -6.06 50.87 28.92
N VAL A 6 -6.02 50.29 30.13
CA VAL A 6 -6.23 48.85 30.33
C VAL A 6 -7.68 48.50 30.04
N LEU A 7 -8.62 49.33 30.50
CA LEU A 7 -10.05 49.16 30.24
C LEU A 7 -10.37 49.31 28.74
N THR A 8 -9.79 50.31 28.06
CA THR A 8 -9.99 50.48 26.60
C THR A 8 -9.36 49.36 25.78
N LEU A 9 -8.20 48.82 26.18
CA LEU A 9 -7.60 47.65 25.52
C LEU A 9 -8.45 46.38 25.71
N PHE A 10 -9.01 46.18 26.91
CA PHE A 10 -9.84 45.01 27.19
C PHE A 10 -11.21 45.09 26.48
N VAL A 11 -11.83 46.28 26.46
CA VAL A 11 -13.08 46.54 25.73
C VAL A 11 -12.87 46.42 24.22
N THR A 12 -11.77 46.97 23.68
CA THR A 12 -11.44 46.84 22.24
C THR A 12 -11.09 45.40 21.86
N GLY A 13 -10.40 44.66 22.73
CA GLY A 13 -10.11 43.24 22.53
C GLY A 13 -11.37 42.36 22.55
N SER A 14 -12.36 42.71 23.38
CA SER A 14 -13.65 42.00 23.45
C SER A 14 -14.54 42.27 22.25
N LEU A 15 -14.54 43.49 21.71
CA LEU A 15 -15.29 43.84 20.49
C LEU A 15 -14.69 43.16 19.25
N ASN A 16 -13.36 43.07 19.18
CA ASN A 16 -12.70 42.32 18.11
C ASN A 16 -12.93 40.82 18.29
N GLY A 17 -12.91 40.31 19.52
CA GLY A 17 -13.14 38.92 19.91
C GLY A 17 -14.37 38.26 19.25
N GLU A 18 -15.49 38.97 19.18
CA GLU A 18 -16.72 38.45 18.57
C GLU A 18 -16.62 38.33 17.04
N SER A 19 -15.97 39.31 16.38
CA SER A 19 -15.67 39.25 14.95
C SER A 19 -14.62 38.18 14.60
N ILE A 20 -13.58 37.98 15.40
CA ILE A 20 -12.58 36.93 15.12
C ILE A 20 -13.16 35.52 15.29
N LEU A 21 -14.09 35.30 16.22
CA LEU A 21 -14.74 34.00 16.39
C LEU A 21 -15.65 33.68 15.19
N THR A 22 -16.35 34.67 14.65
CA THR A 22 -17.20 34.50 13.45
C THR A 22 -16.36 34.39 12.17
N GLU A 23 -15.30 35.17 12.01
CA GLU A 23 -14.34 35.06 10.90
C GLU A 23 -13.62 33.71 10.92
N SER A 24 -13.13 33.27 12.09
CA SER A 24 -12.49 31.96 12.26
C SER A 24 -13.47 30.82 11.97
N GLY A 25 -14.73 30.95 12.44
CA GLY A 25 -15.79 30.01 12.13
C GLY A 25 -16.02 29.88 10.61
N LEU A 26 -16.03 30.99 9.89
CA LEU A 26 -16.19 30.99 8.43
C LEU A 26 -15.00 30.32 7.72
N VAL A 27 -13.77 30.58 8.15
CA VAL A 27 -12.56 29.93 7.61
C VAL A 27 -12.54 28.42 7.88
N ILE A 28 -12.96 27.99 9.06
CA ILE A 28 -13.08 26.56 9.39
C ILE A 28 -14.16 25.91 8.52
N MET A 29 -15.31 26.57 8.33
CA MET A 29 -16.40 26.06 7.50
C MET A 29 -16.00 25.98 6.03
N ILE A 30 -15.34 27.00 5.47
CA ILE A 30 -14.87 26.95 4.08
C ILE A 30 -13.78 25.88 3.90
N GLY A 31 -12.88 25.72 4.88
CA GLY A 31 -11.88 24.66 4.88
C GLY A 31 -12.51 23.26 4.90
N LEU A 32 -13.52 23.04 5.75
CA LEU A 32 -14.27 21.79 5.79
C LEU A 32 -14.94 21.49 4.45
N VAL A 33 -15.62 22.49 3.87
CA VAL A 33 -16.29 22.36 2.56
C VAL A 33 -15.28 22.05 1.44
N VAL A 34 -14.14 22.74 1.41
CA VAL A 34 -13.09 22.51 0.40
C VAL A 34 -12.53 21.10 0.50
N VAL A 35 -12.25 20.60 1.71
CA VAL A 35 -11.74 19.23 1.90
C VAL A 35 -12.75 18.20 1.40
N PHE A 36 -14.02 18.31 1.78
CA PHE A 36 -15.08 17.42 1.28
C PHE A 36 -15.24 17.51 -0.24
N ALA A 37 -15.25 18.72 -0.81
CA ALA A 37 -15.33 18.90 -2.26
C ALA A 37 -14.16 18.23 -2.99
N THR A 38 -12.94 18.38 -2.47
CA THR A 38 -11.74 17.75 -3.04
C THR A 38 -11.86 16.23 -3.03
N LEU A 39 -12.29 15.63 -1.91
CA LEU A 39 -12.52 14.18 -1.82
C LEU A 39 -13.59 13.68 -2.80
N ILE A 40 -14.69 14.41 -2.96
CA ILE A 40 -15.76 14.07 -3.91
C ILE A 40 -15.23 14.12 -5.35
N VAL A 41 -14.49 15.18 -5.71
CA VAL A 41 -13.92 15.35 -7.06
C VAL A 41 -12.92 14.22 -7.37
N LEU A 42 -12.01 13.90 -6.46
CA LEU A 42 -11.07 12.79 -6.64
C LEU A 42 -11.80 11.45 -6.80
N THR A 43 -12.82 11.21 -5.98
CA THR A 43 -13.65 9.99 -6.06
C THR A 43 -14.40 9.92 -7.38
N ALA A 44 -14.95 11.03 -7.88
CA ALA A 44 -15.66 11.07 -9.15
C ALA A 44 -14.76 10.73 -10.34
N ILE A 45 -13.51 11.19 -10.33
CA ILE A 45 -12.52 10.86 -11.38
C ILE A 45 -12.15 9.37 -11.32
N PHE A 46 -11.90 8.83 -10.13
CA PHE A 46 -11.65 7.39 -9.97
C PHE A 46 -12.87 6.55 -10.34
N TRP A 47 -14.08 7.02 -10.05
CA TRP A 47 -15.32 6.35 -10.43
C TRP A 47 -15.51 6.36 -11.95
N LEU A 48 -15.17 7.45 -12.64
CA LEU A 48 -15.24 7.53 -14.09
C LEU A 48 -14.25 6.55 -14.77
N PHE A 49 -13.01 6.47 -14.27
CA PHE A 49 -12.04 5.49 -14.75
C PHE A 49 -12.42 4.04 -14.38
N GLY A 50 -12.92 3.81 -13.16
CA GLY A 50 -13.41 2.52 -12.71
C GLY A 50 -14.63 2.04 -13.50
N ARG A 51 -15.51 2.96 -13.88
CA ARG A 51 -16.69 2.69 -14.73
C ARG A 51 -16.30 2.31 -16.16
N ALA A 52 -15.23 2.90 -16.69
CA ALA A 52 -14.66 2.53 -17.98
C ALA A 52 -13.90 1.18 -17.93
N SER A 53 -13.25 0.84 -16.82
CA SER A 53 -12.58 -0.46 -16.65
C SER A 53 -13.56 -1.63 -16.46
N SER A 54 -14.79 -1.39 -16.00
CA SER A 54 -15.83 -2.42 -15.94
C SER A 54 -16.28 -2.94 -17.32
N TYR A 55 -15.88 -2.32 -18.43
CA TYR A 55 -16.17 -2.83 -19.77
C TYR A 55 -15.17 -3.89 -20.27
N ARG A 56 -14.13 -4.21 -19.47
CA ARG A 56 -13.08 -5.19 -19.82
C ARG A 56 -13.16 -6.50 -19.05
N GLU A 57 -14.27 -6.78 -18.36
CA GLU A 57 -14.53 -8.11 -17.82
C GLU A 57 -15.55 -8.86 -18.69
N LYS A 58 -15.04 -9.43 -19.79
CA LYS A 58 -15.60 -10.64 -20.38
C LYS A 58 -14.69 -11.81 -20.01
N PRO A 59 -14.90 -12.53 -18.91
CA PRO A 59 -14.53 -13.94 -18.87
C PRO A 59 -15.59 -14.70 -19.68
N ALA A 60 -15.33 -14.85 -20.98
CA ALA A 60 -15.98 -15.90 -21.74
C ALA A 60 -15.56 -17.24 -21.12
N THR A 61 -16.57 -18.00 -20.65
CA THR A 61 -16.77 -19.44 -20.90
C THR A 61 -15.50 -20.23 -21.28
N SER A 62 -15.11 -21.30 -20.60
CA SER A 62 -15.87 -22.55 -20.53
C SER A 62 -15.21 -23.58 -19.60
N LYS A 63 -16.03 -24.56 -19.24
CA LYS A 63 -15.90 -25.73 -18.36
C LYS A 63 -14.69 -26.66 -18.59
N PRO A 64 -14.42 -27.56 -17.61
CA PRO A 64 -13.27 -28.46 -17.59
C PRO A 64 -13.52 -29.77 -18.36
N ASP A 65 -12.49 -30.27 -19.03
CA ASP A 65 -12.27 -31.66 -19.46
C ASP A 65 -10.74 -31.83 -19.37
N ALA A 66 -10.19 -32.65 -18.47
CA ALA A 66 -10.11 -34.11 -18.53
C ALA A 66 -9.22 -34.61 -19.66
N GLU A 67 -8.33 -35.52 -19.27
CA GLU A 67 -7.49 -36.40 -20.13
C GLU A 67 -6.28 -35.73 -20.81
N GLU A 68 -5.13 -36.36 -20.97
CA GLU A 68 -4.55 -37.62 -20.52
C GLU A 68 -3.13 -37.61 -21.11
N HIS A 69 -2.14 -38.09 -20.34
CA HIS A 69 -0.95 -38.82 -20.79
C HIS A 69 -0.15 -38.34 -22.03
N LYS A 70 1.16 -38.13 -21.87
CA LYS A 70 2.20 -39.07 -22.35
C LYS A 70 3.60 -38.46 -22.25
N GLU A 71 4.32 -39.00 -21.29
CA GLU A 71 5.75 -39.35 -21.35
C GLU A 71 6.44 -39.13 -22.71
N THR A 72 7.51 -38.33 -22.71
CA THR A 72 8.64 -38.57 -23.62
C THR A 72 9.93 -38.12 -22.92
N GLU A 73 10.65 -39.11 -22.41
CA GLU A 73 12.06 -38.99 -22.12
C GLU A 73 12.83 -38.59 -23.38
N SER A 74 13.65 -37.55 -23.28
CA SER A 74 14.83 -37.43 -24.14
C SER A 74 15.91 -36.67 -23.40
N LEU A 75 16.87 -37.44 -22.91
CA LEU A 75 18.12 -37.01 -22.31
C LEU A 75 18.94 -36.20 -23.32
N LEU A 76 19.10 -34.89 -23.12
CA LEU A 76 20.24 -34.15 -23.67
C LEU A 76 20.64 -32.99 -22.73
N VAL A 77 21.82 -33.19 -22.11
CA VAL A 77 22.83 -32.19 -21.77
C VAL A 77 22.44 -31.06 -20.79
N ALA A 78 23.10 -31.11 -19.64
CA ALA A 78 23.15 -30.11 -18.60
C ALA A 78 23.59 -28.72 -19.13
N ALA A 79 22.62 -27.82 -19.28
CA ALA A 79 22.77 -26.45 -18.81
C ALA A 79 22.08 -26.38 -17.43
N PRO A 80 22.57 -25.58 -16.46
CA PRO A 80 21.72 -25.23 -15.33
C PRO A 80 20.61 -24.35 -15.88
N LEU A 81 19.56 -24.98 -16.40
CA LEU A 81 18.30 -24.30 -16.63
C LEU A 81 17.94 -23.70 -15.28
N PRO A 82 17.71 -22.38 -15.19
CA PRO A 82 17.26 -21.78 -13.95
C PRO A 82 15.99 -22.53 -13.58
N VAL A 83 16.08 -23.37 -12.55
CA VAL A 83 14.96 -24.15 -12.05
C VAL A 83 13.90 -23.10 -11.71
N LYS A 84 12.86 -23.00 -12.56
CA LYS A 84 11.88 -21.93 -12.40
C LYS A 84 11.28 -22.12 -11.01
N PRO A 85 11.39 -21.13 -10.11
CA PRO A 85 10.92 -21.29 -8.74
C PRO A 85 9.44 -21.68 -8.77
N SER A 86 9.04 -22.60 -7.89
CA SER A 86 7.63 -22.93 -7.75
C SER A 86 6.90 -21.74 -7.13
N ILE A 87 6.13 -21.01 -7.94
CA ILE A 87 5.43 -19.77 -7.54
C ILE A 87 3.97 -20.09 -7.25
N GLN A 88 3.48 -19.67 -6.08
CA GLN A 88 2.06 -19.77 -5.73
C GLN A 88 1.20 -18.88 -6.65
N ARG A 89 0.05 -19.40 -7.12
CA ARG A 89 -0.92 -18.64 -7.94
C ARG A 89 -1.26 -17.30 -7.27
N GLY A 90 -1.11 -16.21 -8.03
CA GLY A 90 -1.35 -14.84 -7.58
C GLY A 90 -0.14 -14.13 -6.98
N ILE A 91 1.09 -14.59 -7.23
CA ILE A 91 2.34 -13.86 -7.00
C ILE A 91 2.92 -13.54 -8.38
N SER A 92 3.18 -12.26 -8.65
CA SER A 92 3.66 -11.80 -9.95
C SER A 92 5.17 -11.96 -10.12
N GLU A 93 5.65 -12.06 -11.35
CA GLU A 93 7.07 -12.26 -11.65
C GLU A 93 7.94 -11.07 -11.21
N GLU A 94 7.39 -9.84 -11.21
CA GLU A 94 8.08 -8.66 -10.67
C GLU A 94 8.34 -8.81 -9.17
N VAL A 95 7.38 -9.37 -8.43
CA VAL A 95 7.53 -9.61 -6.99
C VAL A 95 8.61 -10.66 -6.75
N VAL A 96 8.68 -11.70 -7.58
CA VAL A 96 9.72 -12.73 -7.49
C VAL A 96 11.11 -12.16 -7.79
N ALA A 97 11.23 -11.28 -8.79
CA ALA A 97 12.48 -10.59 -9.11
C ALA A 97 12.95 -9.69 -7.96
N VAL A 98 12.03 -8.93 -7.35
CA VAL A 98 12.32 -8.09 -6.18
C VAL A 98 12.76 -8.94 -4.98
N ILE A 99 12.09 -10.06 -4.72
CA ILE A 99 12.49 -11.01 -3.66
C ILE A 99 13.89 -11.57 -3.94
N ALA A 100 14.18 -11.95 -5.19
CA ALA A 100 15.49 -12.45 -5.58
C ALA A 100 16.60 -11.40 -5.41
N ALA A 101 16.34 -10.15 -5.80
CA ALA A 101 17.26 -9.03 -5.61
C ALA A 101 17.48 -8.70 -4.12
N ALA A 102 16.43 -8.76 -3.30
CA ALA A 102 16.55 -8.55 -1.86
C ALA A 102 17.43 -9.63 -1.21
N ILE A 103 17.19 -10.91 -1.53
CA ILE A 103 18.01 -12.02 -1.02
C ILE A 103 19.46 -11.90 -1.49
N ALA A 104 19.67 -11.46 -2.74
CA ALA A 104 20.99 -11.17 -3.28
C ALA A 104 21.74 -10.15 -2.41
N SER A 105 21.08 -9.06 -2.05
CA SER A 105 21.68 -7.98 -1.25
C SER A 105 21.99 -8.36 0.20
N MET A 106 21.28 -9.35 0.75
CA MET A 106 21.46 -9.79 2.13
C MET A 106 22.48 -10.92 2.27
N THR A 107 22.91 -11.51 1.16
CA THR A 107 23.80 -12.67 1.16
C THR A 107 25.24 -12.22 0.93
N PRO A 108 26.24 -12.83 1.62
CA PRO A 108 27.64 -12.54 1.36
C PRO A 108 28.06 -12.86 -0.08
N GLU A 109 28.91 -12.00 -0.65
CA GLU A 109 29.46 -12.13 -2.00
C GLU A 109 30.13 -13.49 -2.21
N GLY A 110 29.86 -14.14 -3.34
CA GLY A 110 30.52 -15.37 -3.77
C GLY A 110 29.81 -16.70 -3.44
N THR A 111 28.63 -16.67 -2.82
CA THR A 111 27.80 -17.87 -2.64
C THR A 111 26.62 -17.87 -3.63
N GLY A 112 26.53 -18.89 -4.48
CA GLY A 112 25.43 -19.05 -5.41
C GLY A 112 24.17 -19.54 -4.69
N TYR A 113 23.07 -18.78 -4.78
CA TYR A 113 21.78 -19.13 -4.20
C TYR A 113 20.72 -19.27 -5.29
N ALA A 114 19.81 -20.22 -5.11
CA ALA A 114 18.66 -20.44 -5.99
C ALA A 114 17.37 -20.52 -5.16
N ILE A 115 16.34 -19.80 -5.60
CA ILE A 115 15.04 -19.81 -4.94
C ILE A 115 14.29 -21.07 -5.35
N ARG A 116 13.95 -21.92 -4.38
CA ARG A 116 13.20 -23.18 -4.63
C ARG A 116 11.69 -22.97 -4.77
N SER A 117 11.12 -22.09 -3.95
CA SER A 117 9.68 -21.83 -3.93
C SER A 117 9.36 -20.46 -3.35
N VAL A 118 8.35 -19.79 -3.92
CA VAL A 118 7.79 -18.54 -3.38
C VAL A 118 6.32 -18.77 -3.07
N ARG A 119 5.96 -18.65 -1.78
CA ARG A 119 4.60 -18.84 -1.28
C ARG A 119 4.28 -17.77 -0.25
N ARG A 120 3.01 -17.38 -0.15
CA ARG A 120 2.55 -16.57 0.98
C ARG A 120 2.54 -17.44 2.24
N ALA A 121 3.13 -16.95 3.33
CA ALA A 121 3.03 -17.58 4.63
C ALA A 121 1.54 -17.59 5.06
N ARG A 122 0.98 -18.78 5.29
CA ARG A 122 -0.38 -18.95 5.81
C ARG A 122 -0.29 -19.28 7.30
N GLY A 123 -0.93 -18.49 8.15
CA GLY A 123 -1.16 -18.83 9.56
C GLY A 123 -0.10 -18.36 10.56
N GLU A 124 1.00 -17.74 10.12
CA GLU A 124 1.99 -17.15 11.02
C GLU A 124 1.84 -15.62 11.08
N ARG A 125 2.12 -15.05 12.25
CA ARG A 125 2.18 -13.59 12.42
C ARG A 125 3.22 -13.05 11.43
N PRO A 126 2.91 -11.99 10.66
CA PRO A 126 3.87 -11.48 9.68
C PRO A 126 5.16 -11.08 10.38
N VAL A 127 6.30 -11.49 9.82
CA VAL A 127 7.62 -11.32 10.43
C VAL A 127 7.90 -9.85 10.78
N TRP A 128 7.36 -8.90 10.01
CA TRP A 128 7.45 -7.47 10.31
C TRP A 128 6.68 -7.06 11.57
N ALA A 129 5.48 -7.61 11.78
CA ALA A 129 4.75 -7.38 13.02
C ALA A 129 5.47 -8.01 14.22
N ALA A 130 6.05 -9.20 14.03
CA ALA A 130 6.84 -9.87 15.08
C ALA A 130 8.14 -9.10 15.41
N ALA A 131 8.86 -8.62 14.40
CA ALA A 131 10.08 -7.83 14.56
C ALA A 131 9.79 -6.51 15.29
N GLY A 132 8.71 -5.82 14.92
CA GLY A 132 8.29 -4.61 15.62
C GLY A 132 8.03 -4.86 17.11
N VAL A 133 7.30 -5.93 17.46
CA VAL A 133 7.09 -6.29 18.88
C VAL A 133 8.42 -6.61 19.56
N ALA A 134 9.28 -7.41 18.95
CA ALA A 134 10.57 -7.80 19.51
C ALA A 134 11.43 -6.57 19.86
N GLU A 135 11.55 -5.60 18.95
CA GLU A 135 12.31 -4.36 19.17
C GLU A 135 11.67 -3.45 20.23
N ASN A 136 10.33 -3.32 20.23
CA ASN A 136 9.61 -2.51 21.22
C ASN A 136 9.66 -3.11 22.64
N THR A 137 9.88 -4.42 22.77
CA THR A 137 9.96 -5.11 24.07
C THR A 137 11.38 -5.45 24.51
N ARG A 138 12.40 -4.98 23.77
CA ARG A 138 13.80 -5.16 24.16
C ARG A 138 14.08 -4.41 25.47
N PRO A 139 14.63 -5.06 26.52
CA PRO A 139 15.02 -4.37 27.73
C PRO A 139 16.11 -3.34 27.43
N PHE A 140 16.03 -2.18 28.09
CA PHE A 140 17.00 -1.10 27.97
C PHE A 140 18.28 -1.39 28.76
#